data_AF-A0A563DW80-F1
#
_entry.id   AF-A0A563DW80-F1
#
_cell.length_a   1.000
_cell.length_b   1.000
_cell.length_c   1.000
_cell.angle_alpha   90.00
_cell.angle_beta   90.00
_cell.angle_gamma   90.00
#
_symmetry.space_group_name_H-M   'P 1'
#
loop_
_entity.id
_entity.type
_entity.pdbx_description
1 polymer ?
#
loop_
_entity_poly.entity_id
_entity_poly.type
_entity_poly.pdbx_seq_one_letter_code
_entity_poly.pdbx_strand_id
1 'polypeptide(L)'
;MTGLSTDPGALQVGARTMAAGGSSGLPVAVARALRAVAGAAGDPQLSETARRVAELWATELADLDECGQWFAAGLHTAGQTYAAAEAAVVASVRRS
;
A
#
# COMPACT_ATOMS: atom_id res chain seq x y z
N MET A 1 25.68 -5.13 6.94
CA MET A 1 24.51 -5.85 7.46
C MET A 1 23.75 -4.89 8.36
N THR A 2 22.94 -3.99 7.79
CA THR A 2 22.18 -2.99 8.55
C THR A 2 20.93 -3.67 9.08
N GLY A 3 20.97 -4.10 10.34
CA GLY A 3 19.79 -4.58 11.04
C GLY A 3 18.78 -3.44 11.09
N LEU A 4 17.66 -3.57 10.36
CA LEU A 4 16.47 -2.77 10.59
C LEU A 4 16.13 -2.91 12.07
N SER A 5 16.24 -1.82 12.82
CA SER A 5 15.87 -1.79 14.24
C SER A 5 14.43 -2.31 14.37
N THR A 6 14.25 -3.42 15.08
CA THR A 6 12.96 -4.05 15.39
C THR A 6 12.22 -3.28 16.49
N ASP A 7 12.09 -1.97 16.31
CA ASP A 7 11.27 -1.14 17.18
C ASP A 7 9.79 -1.37 16.81
N PRO A 8 8.95 -1.88 17.73
CA PRO A 8 7.55 -2.18 17.43
C PRO A 8 6.73 -0.93 17.08
N GLY A 9 7.12 0.25 17.56
CA GLY A 9 6.54 1.53 17.17
C GLY A 9 6.89 1.90 15.73
N ALA A 10 8.14 1.69 15.31
CA ALA A 10 8.57 1.92 13.94
C ALA A 10 7.82 1.03 12.92
N LEU A 11 7.58 -0.24 13.27
CA LEU A 11 6.77 -1.15 12.44
C LEU A 11 5.31 -0.69 12.32
N GLN A 12 4.72 -0.18 13.41
CA GLN A 12 3.35 0.34 13.41
C GLN A 12 3.22 1.66 12.64
N VAL A 13 4.21 2.55 12.75
CA VAL A 13 4.27 3.79 11.97
C VAL A 13 4.46 3.48 10.49
N GLY A 14 5.32 2.51 10.15
CA GLY A 14 5.49 2.01 8.78
C GLY A 14 4.19 1.47 8.20
N ALA A 15 3.49 0.58 8.93
CA ALA A 15 2.19 0.05 8.52
C ALA A 15 1.15 1.16 8.28
N ARG A 16 1.08 2.16 9.16
CA ARG A 16 0.13 3.28 9.05
C ARG A 16 0.47 4.21 7.88
N THR A 17 1.76 4.45 7.64
CA THR A 17 2.23 5.31 6.54
C THR A 17 1.92 4.68 5.18
N MET A 18 2.07 3.37 5.05
CA MET A 18 1.70 2.66 3.81
C MET A 18 0.19 2.58 3.61
N ALA A 19 -0.59 2.34 4.68
CA ALA A 19 -2.04 2.38 4.60
C ALA A 19 -2.58 3.78 4.23
N ALA A 20 -1.91 4.86 4.69
CA ALA A 20 -2.25 6.23 4.33
C ALA A 20 -1.70 6.65 2.95
N GLY A 21 -0.63 6.02 2.49
CA GLY A 21 0.00 6.23 1.19
C GLY A 21 -0.66 5.47 0.04
N GLY A 22 -1.80 4.81 0.27
CA GLY A 22 -2.58 4.09 -0.73
C GLY A 22 -2.67 4.88 -2.03
N SER A 23 -2.01 4.35 -3.05
CA SER A 23 -1.62 4.99 -4.32
C SER A 23 -2.79 5.23 -5.28
N SER A 24 -3.94 5.62 -4.77
CA SER A 24 -5.19 5.73 -5.52
C SER A 24 -5.40 7.10 -6.19
N GLY A 25 -4.69 8.16 -5.76
CA GLY A 25 -4.90 9.52 -6.29
C GLY A 25 -4.31 9.75 -7.69
N LEU A 26 -3.06 9.35 -7.89
CA LEU A 26 -2.31 9.57 -9.13
C LEU A 26 -2.90 8.81 -10.32
N PRO A 27 -3.30 7.54 -10.17
CA PRO A 27 -3.84 6.80 -11.30
C PRO A 27 -5.27 7.16 -11.69
N VAL A 28 -6.09 7.52 -10.70
CA VAL A 28 -7.43 8.08 -10.98
C VAL A 28 -7.31 9.38 -11.77
N ALA A 29 -6.29 10.21 -11.47
CA ALA A 29 -6.00 11.41 -12.24
C ALA A 29 -5.52 11.10 -13.67
N VAL A 30 -4.65 10.11 -13.85
CA VAL A 30 -4.18 9.64 -15.17
C VAL A 30 -5.32 9.06 -16.00
N ALA A 31 -6.18 8.22 -15.41
CA ALA A 31 -7.34 7.66 -16.10
C ALA A 31 -8.33 8.75 -16.55
N ARG A 32 -8.57 9.78 -15.73
CA ARG A 32 -9.37 10.95 -16.13
C ARG A 32 -8.72 11.73 -17.27
N ALA A 33 -7.40 11.94 -17.23
CA ALA A 33 -6.67 12.64 -18.28
C ALA A 33 -6.72 11.87 -19.62
N LEU A 34 -6.50 10.55 -19.59
CA LEU A 34 -6.60 9.70 -20.78
C LEU A 34 -8.00 9.71 -21.39
N ARG A 35 -9.05 9.68 -20.56
CA ARG A 35 -10.45 9.77 -21.01
C ARG A 35 -10.79 11.13 -21.62
N ALA A 36 -10.23 12.21 -21.08
CA ALA A 36 -10.38 13.56 -21.63
C ALA A 36 -9.66 13.72 -22.98
N VAL A 37 -8.43 13.20 -23.10
CA VAL A 37 -7.65 13.22 -24.35
C VAL A 37 -8.32 12.37 -25.43
N ALA A 38 -8.84 11.20 -25.08
CA ALA A 38 -9.61 10.34 -25.97
C ALA A 38 -10.88 11.04 -26.49
N GLY A 39 -11.66 11.66 -25.60
CA GLY A 39 -12.87 12.41 -25.97
C GLY A 39 -12.56 13.62 -26.86
N ALA A 40 -11.43 14.30 -26.63
CA ALA A 40 -11.00 15.45 -27.44
C ALA A 40 -10.49 15.04 -28.84
N ALA A 41 -9.97 13.83 -29.01
CA ALA A 41 -9.44 13.36 -30.29
C ALA A 41 -10.54 12.99 -31.31
N GLY A 42 -11.77 12.72 -30.88
CA GLY A 42 -12.89 12.34 -31.76
C GLY A 42 -12.68 11.03 -32.53
N ASP A 43 -11.57 10.33 -32.27
CA ASP A 43 -11.18 9.10 -32.95
C ASP A 43 -11.62 7.89 -32.09
N PRO A 44 -12.48 7.01 -32.64
CA PRO A 44 -13.00 5.86 -31.91
C PRO A 44 -11.91 4.81 -31.60
N GLN A 45 -10.86 4.70 -32.41
CA GLN A 45 -9.75 3.77 -32.19
C GLN A 45 -8.84 4.25 -31.06
N LEU A 46 -8.56 5.56 -30.99
CA LEU A 46 -7.81 6.16 -29.88
C LEU A 46 -8.60 6.08 -28.57
N SER A 47 -9.92 6.26 -28.63
CA SER A 47 -10.80 6.12 -27.45
C SER A 47 -10.81 4.70 -26.89
N GLU A 48 -10.90 3.71 -27.77
CA GLU A 48 -10.85 2.30 -27.38
C GLU A 48 -9.48 1.90 -26.85
N THR A 49 -8.39 2.42 -27.43
CA THR A 49 -7.03 2.19 -26.94
C THR A 49 -6.82 2.81 -25.55
N ALA A 50 -7.25 4.04 -25.35
CA ALA A 50 -7.16 4.73 -24.06
C ALA A 50 -7.98 4.00 -22.98
N ARG A 51 -9.16 3.46 -23.33
CA ARG A 51 -9.97 2.62 -22.43
C ARG A 51 -9.22 1.36 -22.00
N ARG A 52 -8.65 0.61 -22.95
CA ARG A 52 -7.88 -0.61 -22.64
C ARG A 52 -6.66 -0.35 -21.80
N VAL A 53 -5.94 0.74 -22.07
CA VAL A 53 -4.78 1.15 -21.26
C VAL A 53 -5.24 1.51 -19.84
N ALA A 54 -6.33 2.27 -19.69
CA ALA A 54 -6.85 2.60 -18.36
C ALA A 54 -7.30 1.35 -17.58
N GLU A 55 -7.90 0.36 -18.23
CA GLU A 55 -8.29 -0.92 -17.62
C GLU A 55 -7.08 -1.74 -17.20
N LEU A 56 -6.06 -1.87 -18.05
CA LEU A 56 -4.83 -2.58 -17.71
C LEU A 56 -4.13 -1.96 -16.51
N TRP A 57 -4.03 -0.62 -16.50
CA TRP A 57 -3.45 0.11 -15.38
C TRP A 57 -4.28 -0.05 -14.11
N ALA A 58 -5.62 -0.01 -14.20
CA ALA A 58 -6.49 -0.22 -13.04
C ALA A 58 -6.27 -1.58 -12.37
N THR A 59 -6.05 -2.66 -13.15
CA THR A 59 -5.72 -3.98 -12.61
C THR A 59 -4.35 -3.99 -11.93
N GLU A 60 -3.30 -3.50 -12.59
CA GLU A 60 -1.95 -3.43 -12.01
C GLU A 60 -1.90 -2.63 -10.71
N LEU A 61 -2.71 -1.57 -10.62
CA LEU A 61 -2.79 -0.75 -9.43
C LEU A 61 -3.60 -1.40 -8.32
N ALA A 62 -4.61 -2.19 -8.66
CA ALA A 62 -5.33 -3.00 -7.69
C ALA A 62 -4.41 -4.07 -7.10
N ASP A 63 -3.59 -4.72 -7.93
CA ASP A 63 -2.60 -5.71 -7.49
C ASP A 63 -1.52 -5.07 -6.58
N LEU A 64 -1.06 -3.87 -6.92
CA LEU A 64 -0.10 -3.12 -6.10
C LEU A 64 -0.71 -2.63 -4.77
N ASP A 65 -1.96 -2.18 -4.79
CA ASP A 65 -2.68 -1.79 -3.57
C ASP A 65 -2.91 -3.00 -2.67
N GLU A 66 -3.34 -4.14 -3.23
CA GLU A 66 -3.49 -5.40 -2.50
C GLU A 66 -2.15 -5.86 -1.90
N CYS A 67 -1.07 -5.82 -2.67
CA CYS A 67 0.28 -6.12 -2.14
C CYS A 67 0.68 -5.16 -1.01
N GLY A 68 0.39 -3.86 -1.15
CA GLY A 68 0.65 -2.86 -0.12
C GLY A 68 -0.13 -3.12 1.16
N GLN A 69 -1.39 -3.53 1.05
CA GLN A 69 -2.25 -3.90 2.18
C GLN A 69 -1.74 -5.16 2.90
N TRP A 70 -1.37 -6.20 2.15
CA TRP A 70 -0.78 -7.42 2.71
C TRP A 70 0.51 -7.12 3.49
N PHE A 71 1.38 -6.29 2.92
CA PHE A 71 2.63 -5.91 3.58
C PHE A 71 2.39 -5.06 4.83
N ALA A 72 1.46 -4.09 4.78
CA ALA A 72 1.06 -3.30 5.95
C ALA A 72 0.46 -4.16 7.08
N ALA A 73 -0.38 -5.15 6.73
CA ALA A 73 -0.93 -6.11 7.68
C ALA A 73 0.17 -6.97 8.33
N GLY A 74 1.17 -7.39 7.54
CA GLY A 74 2.35 -8.11 8.01
C GLY A 74 3.16 -7.29 9.04
N LEU A 75 3.45 -6.02 8.74
CA LEU A 75 4.16 -5.12 9.65
C LEU A 75 3.36 -4.87 10.95
N HIS A 76 2.05 -4.71 10.84
CA HIS A 76 1.18 -4.54 12.02
C HIS A 76 1.22 -5.76 12.93
N THR A 77 1.08 -6.96 12.34
CA THR A 77 1.13 -8.24 13.06
C THR A 77 2.49 -8.45 13.74
N ALA A 78 3.58 -8.16 13.03
CA ALA A 78 4.92 -8.20 13.59
C ALA A 78 5.09 -7.24 14.78
N GLY A 79 4.61 -5.99 14.65
CA GLY A 79 4.65 -5.02 15.73
C GLY A 79 3.89 -5.48 16.99
N GLN A 80 2.72 -6.11 16.83
CA GLN A 80 1.95 -6.65 17.95
C GLN A 80 2.64 -7.84 18.63
N THR A 81 3.23 -8.75 17.84
CA THR A 81 3.93 -9.91 18.39
C THR A 81 5.18 -9.51 19.17
N TYR A 82 5.95 -8.54 18.68
CA TYR A 82 7.09 -8.00 19.43
C TYR A 82 6.66 -7.33 20.74
N ALA A 83 5.61 -6.50 20.71
CA ALA A 83 5.10 -5.84 21.91
C ALA A 83 4.58 -6.85 22.96
N ALA A 84 3.91 -7.91 22.52
CA ALA A 84 3.44 -8.98 23.40
C ALA A 84 4.60 -9.76 24.03
N ALA A 85 5.65 -10.06 23.25
CA ALA A 85 6.84 -10.74 23.74
C ALA A 85 7.58 -9.88 24.78
N GLU A 86 7.74 -8.59 24.53
CA GLU A 86 8.36 -7.65 25.48
C GLU A 86 7.58 -7.58 26.79
N ALA A 87 6.25 -7.45 26.72
CA ALA A 87 5.39 -7.44 27.90
C ALA A 87 5.50 -8.74 28.72
N ALA A 88 5.59 -9.89 28.06
CA ALA A 88 5.75 -11.18 28.72
C ALA A 88 7.11 -11.29 29.46
N VAL A 89 8.19 -10.80 28.84
CA VAL A 89 9.53 -10.76 29.47
C VAL A 89 9.53 -9.86 30.69
N VAL A 90 9.01 -8.64 30.58
CA VAL A 90 8.93 -7.69 31.71
C VAL A 90 8.11 -8.27 32.87
N ALA A 91 6.99 -8.92 32.57
CA ALA A 91 6.16 -9.59 33.58
C ALA A 91 6.87 -10.79 34.23
N SER A 92 7.73 -11.51 33.50
CA SER A 92 8.56 -12.57 34.05
C SER A 92 9.60 -12.02 35.03
N VAL A 93 10.32 -10.97 34.64
CA VAL A 93 11.34 -10.32 35.48
C VAL A 93 10.73 -9.74 36.75
N ARG A 94 9.56 -9.10 36.70
CA ARG A 94 8.89 -8.55 37.89
C ARG A 94 8.36 -9.60 38.87
N ARG A 95 8.24 -10.86 38.44
CA ARG A 95 7.79 -11.98 39.28
C ARG A 95 8.95 -12.74 39.91
N SER A 96 10.19 -12.39 39.58
CA SER A 96 11.44 -12.96 40.11
C SER A 96 11.99 -12.07 41.22
#